data_AF-A2FZP0-F1
#
_entry.id   AF-A2FZP0-F1
#
_cell.length_a   1.000
_cell.length_b   1.000
_cell.length_c   1.000
_cell.angle_alpha   90.00
_cell.angle_beta   90.00
_cell.angle_gamma   90.00
#
_symmetry.space_group_name_H-M   'P 1'
#
loop_
_entity.id
_entity.type
_entity.pdbx_description
1 polymer ?
#
loop_
_entity_poly.entity_id
_entity_poly.type
_entity_poly.pdbx_seq_one_letter_code
_entity_poly.pdbx_strand_id
1 'polypeptide(L)'
;MSLNNSYGPYTRSKPMPEEESRPLTPQPQRRQLTDEELINETLSDIARTTSKIDEISAENAQAHIRCMKLQHTLASVTKALEKNIDCIQKVCEKQEAENARLREAVSKKVACADKIQALINKCANAGIDVYDIPGLDHDTLAQYFDIPEPVDFNSRMDPMIRSIASSYPVFKQCESNKDFINKCREIKAELEKAEEQRKSRKTTNDPNEIMALRKQLALLQQSNSATQARMAKELNILLEQKSELKNKLDGMRKLKQSHSAGSSMIFHSSI
;
A
#
# COMPACT_ATOMS: atom_id res chain seq x y z
N MET A 1 -16.42 47.27 13.24
CA MET A 1 -16.43 48.74 13.13
C MET A 1 -16.33 49.30 14.54
N SER A 2 -15.61 50.41 14.71
CA SER A 2 -15.11 50.86 16.01
C SER A 2 -16.15 51.64 16.83
N LEU A 3 -16.00 51.55 18.15
CA LEU A 3 -16.61 52.47 19.12
C LEU A 3 -16.17 53.91 18.85
N ASN A 4 -17.02 54.89 19.17
CA ASN A 4 -16.54 56.26 19.37
C ASN A 4 -17.31 56.94 20.52
N ASN A 5 -16.54 57.45 21.48
CA ASN A 5 -17.03 58.23 22.62
C ASN A 5 -17.40 59.65 22.18
N SER A 6 -18.27 60.31 22.96
CA SER A 6 -18.33 61.78 23.00
C SER A 6 -18.34 62.25 24.45
N TYR A 7 -17.34 63.07 24.82
CA TYR A 7 -17.19 63.68 26.14
C TYR A 7 -17.79 65.09 26.15
N GLY A 8 -18.51 65.45 27.22
CA GLY A 8 -18.91 66.83 27.51
C GLY A 8 -17.86 67.57 28.39
N PRO A 9 -17.66 68.90 28.23
CA PRO A 9 -16.56 69.61 28.89
C PRO A 9 -16.92 70.39 30.17
N TYR A 10 -15.94 70.44 31.08
CA TYR A 10 -15.58 71.44 32.11
C TYR A 10 -16.58 72.47 32.69
N THR A 11 -16.60 72.56 34.04
CA THR A 11 -16.33 73.74 34.91
C THR A 11 -16.59 73.37 36.39
N ARG A 12 -16.14 74.07 37.46
CA ARG A 12 -14.96 74.93 37.76
C ARG A 12 -14.83 74.97 39.31
N SER A 13 -13.61 74.99 39.89
CA SER A 13 -13.40 74.74 41.33
C SER A 13 -13.06 75.95 42.22
N LYS A 14 -13.66 75.99 43.44
CA LYS A 14 -13.26 76.70 44.71
C LYS A 14 -13.37 78.24 44.78
N PRO A 15 -13.43 78.87 46.00
CA PRO A 15 -13.37 78.33 47.39
C PRO A 15 -14.58 78.65 48.32
N MET A 16 -14.47 78.31 49.62
CA MET A 16 -15.51 78.42 50.69
C MET A 16 -15.60 79.81 51.36
N PRO A 17 -16.53 80.02 52.34
CA PRO A 17 -16.20 79.74 53.75
C PRO A 17 -17.30 79.08 54.62
N GLU A 18 -16.82 78.39 55.66
CA GLU A 18 -17.32 78.23 57.05
C GLU A 18 -18.77 77.79 57.40
N GLU A 19 -18.79 76.74 58.24
CA GLU A 19 -19.65 76.38 59.38
C GLU A 19 -20.80 77.38 59.75
N GLU A 20 -22.02 76.97 60.13
CA GLU A 20 -22.47 75.81 60.92
C GLU A 20 -23.82 75.28 60.35
N SER A 21 -24.07 73.97 60.23
CA SER A 21 -24.79 73.18 61.26
C SER A 21 -24.98 71.75 60.71
N ARG A 22 -24.75 70.71 61.50
CA ARG A 22 -24.89 69.32 61.04
C ARG A 22 -26.37 68.91 60.93
N PRO A 23 -26.88 68.49 59.76
CA PRO A 23 -28.08 67.68 59.71
C PRO A 23 -27.76 66.30 60.29
N LEU A 24 -28.55 65.83 61.24
CA LEU A 24 -28.49 64.44 61.72
C LEU A 24 -28.74 63.50 60.53
N THR A 25 -27.76 62.66 60.20
CA THR A 25 -28.00 61.54 59.29
C THR A 25 -29.09 60.65 59.87
N PRO A 26 -30.18 60.36 59.14
CA PRO A 26 -31.18 59.42 59.62
C PRO A 26 -30.51 58.07 59.84
N GLN A 27 -30.64 57.50 61.05
CA GLN A 27 -30.29 56.10 61.23
C GLN A 27 -31.15 55.25 60.28
N PRO A 28 -30.60 54.21 59.65
CA PRO A 28 -31.40 53.30 58.85
C PRO A 28 -32.36 52.58 59.80
N GLN A 29 -33.61 53.03 59.85
CA GLN A 29 -34.69 52.30 60.49
C GLN A 29 -34.80 50.95 59.79
N ARG A 30 -34.32 49.91 60.45
CA ARG A 30 -34.52 48.53 60.03
C ARG A 30 -36.01 48.24 60.21
N ARG A 31 -36.81 48.52 59.17
CA ARG A 31 -38.21 48.14 59.12
C ARG A 31 -38.29 46.65 59.42
N GLN A 32 -38.78 46.30 60.59
CA GLN A 32 -39.34 44.99 60.81
C GLN A 32 -40.65 45.01 60.03
N LEU A 33 -40.71 44.23 58.95
CA LEU A 33 -41.97 43.97 58.27
C LEU A 33 -42.91 43.39 59.32
N THR A 34 -44.13 43.90 59.36
CA THR A 34 -45.21 43.26 60.13
C THR A 34 -45.46 41.86 59.56
N ASP A 35 -45.93 40.93 60.39
CA ASP A 35 -46.20 39.56 59.94
C ASP A 35 -47.15 39.54 58.72
N GLU A 36 -48.07 40.51 58.64
CA GLU A 36 -49.00 40.72 57.53
C GLU A 36 -48.33 41.21 56.23
N GLU A 37 -47.32 42.09 56.31
CA GLU A 37 -46.50 42.47 55.14
C GLU A 37 -45.66 41.28 54.63
N LEU A 38 -45.08 40.50 55.55
CA LEU A 38 -44.28 39.30 55.22
C LEU A 38 -45.13 38.21 54.55
N ILE A 39 -46.36 38.00 55.03
CA ILE A 39 -47.35 37.11 54.39
C ILE A 39 -47.68 37.59 52.98
N ASN A 40 -47.94 38.89 52.78
CA ASN A 40 -48.26 39.44 51.47
C ASN A 40 -47.10 39.34 50.46
N GLU A 41 -45.86 39.58 50.91
CA GLU A 41 -44.65 39.38 50.08
C GLU A 41 -44.50 37.89 49.69
N THR A 42 -44.70 36.99 50.65
CA THR A 42 -44.63 35.54 50.41
C THR A 42 -45.72 35.07 49.43
N LEU A 43 -46.95 35.59 49.53
CA LEU A 43 -48.04 35.28 48.60
C LEU A 43 -47.76 35.80 47.18
N SER A 44 -47.17 36.98 47.05
CA SER A 44 -46.71 37.53 45.77
C SER A 44 -45.63 36.64 45.13
N ASP A 45 -44.69 36.15 45.94
CA ASP A 45 -43.63 35.23 45.48
C ASP A 45 -44.14 33.84 45.10
N ILE A 46 -45.13 33.33 45.83
CA ILE A 46 -45.85 32.11 45.44
C ILE A 46 -46.53 32.32 44.09
N ALA A 47 -47.31 33.40 43.90
CA ALA A 47 -47.98 33.68 42.64
C ALA A 47 -47.00 33.80 41.45
N ARG A 48 -45.91 34.56 41.63
CA ARG A 48 -44.82 34.72 40.65
C ARG A 48 -44.16 33.38 40.29
N THR A 49 -43.94 32.53 41.29
CA THR A 49 -43.34 31.21 41.08
C THR A 49 -44.31 30.25 40.38
N THR A 50 -45.60 30.29 40.72
CA THR A 50 -46.66 29.52 40.06
C THR A 50 -46.76 29.89 38.57
N SER A 51 -46.84 31.17 38.22
CA SER A 51 -46.88 31.59 36.80
C SER A 51 -45.65 31.09 36.02
N LYS A 52 -44.46 31.09 36.64
CA LYS A 52 -43.24 30.59 36.02
C LYS A 52 -43.23 29.06 35.87
N ILE A 53 -43.87 28.32 36.78
CA ILE A 53 -44.08 26.87 36.66
C ILE A 53 -45.03 26.58 35.49
N ASP A 54 -46.08 27.36 35.31
CA ASP A 54 -47.04 27.20 34.21
C ASP A 54 -46.37 27.49 32.85
N GLU A 55 -45.59 28.56 32.74
CA GLU A 55 -44.78 28.89 31.55
C GLU A 55 -43.83 27.74 31.18
N ILE A 56 -43.01 27.27 32.13
CA ILE A 56 -42.07 26.15 31.93
C ILE A 56 -42.82 24.86 31.53
N SER A 57 -44.01 24.62 32.11
CA SER A 57 -44.83 23.45 31.80
C SER A 57 -45.37 23.51 30.36
N ALA A 58 -45.79 24.69 29.90
CA ALA A 58 -46.23 24.91 28.52
C ALA A 58 -45.07 24.75 27.52
N GLU A 59 -43.91 25.33 27.79
CA GLU A 59 -42.70 25.16 26.97
C GLU A 59 -42.27 23.69 26.88
N ASN A 60 -42.26 22.98 28.01
CA ASN A 60 -41.91 21.57 28.07
C ASN A 60 -42.89 20.70 27.26
N ALA A 61 -44.20 20.94 27.39
CA ALA A 61 -45.22 20.26 26.59
C ALA A 61 -45.01 20.50 25.07
N GLN A 62 -44.71 21.74 24.67
CA GLN A 62 -44.42 22.08 23.27
C GLN A 62 -43.14 21.41 22.76
N ALA A 63 -42.08 21.37 23.58
CA ALA A 63 -40.84 20.67 23.29
C ALA A 63 -41.06 19.16 23.12
N HIS A 64 -41.90 18.55 23.98
CA HIS A 64 -42.24 17.13 23.90
C HIS A 64 -43.01 16.78 22.62
N ILE A 65 -43.96 17.62 22.21
CA ILE A 65 -44.67 17.50 20.92
C ILE A 65 -43.69 17.63 19.75
N ARG A 66 -42.74 18.56 19.81
CA ARG A 66 -41.70 18.73 18.78
C ARG A 66 -40.80 17.50 18.69
N CYS A 67 -40.39 16.94 19.82
CA CYS A 67 -39.59 15.71 19.89
C CYS A 67 -40.32 14.54 19.22
N MET A 68 -41.60 14.31 19.56
CA MET A 68 -42.42 13.26 18.94
C MET A 68 -42.53 13.41 17.42
N LYS A 69 -42.75 14.63 16.92
CA LYS A 69 -42.78 14.93 15.47
C LYS A 69 -41.45 14.62 14.78
N LEU A 70 -40.33 14.97 15.41
CA LEU A 70 -38.98 14.68 14.90
C LEU A 70 -38.69 13.17 14.90
N GLN A 71 -39.03 12.46 15.97
CA GLN A 71 -38.90 10.99 16.05
C GLN A 71 -39.70 10.27 14.95
N HIS A 72 -40.96 10.66 14.73
CA HIS A 72 -41.78 10.10 13.64
C HIS A 72 -41.18 10.40 12.27
N THR A 73 -40.70 11.63 12.05
CA THR A 73 -40.06 12.03 10.79
C THR A 73 -38.79 11.22 10.55
N LEU A 74 -37.95 11.05 11.57
CA LEU A 74 -36.73 10.26 11.51
C LEU A 74 -37.03 8.80 11.17
N ALA A 75 -38.00 8.16 11.84
CA ALA A 75 -38.40 6.79 11.56
C ALA A 75 -38.91 6.60 10.11
N SER A 76 -39.67 7.58 9.59
CA SER A 76 -40.13 7.58 8.20
C SER A 76 -38.97 7.70 7.20
N VAL A 77 -38.01 8.59 7.46
CA VAL A 77 -36.80 8.76 6.64
C VAL A 77 -35.93 7.51 6.67
N THR A 78 -35.67 6.92 7.84
CA THR A 78 -34.91 5.67 7.97
C THR A 78 -35.54 4.55 7.15
N LYS A 79 -36.86 4.34 7.27
CA LYS A 79 -37.58 3.31 6.49
C LYS A 79 -37.54 3.55 4.98
N ALA A 80 -37.54 4.81 4.54
CA ALA A 80 -37.37 5.17 3.14
C ALA A 80 -35.94 4.89 2.65
N LEU A 81 -34.93 5.16 3.47
CA LEU A 81 -33.52 4.87 3.17
C LEU A 81 -33.25 3.37 3.11
N GLU A 82 -33.77 2.57 4.05
CA GLU A 82 -33.70 1.10 4.04
C GLU A 82 -34.25 0.54 2.71
N LYS A 83 -35.46 0.99 2.31
CA LYS A 83 -36.06 0.57 1.03
C LYS A 83 -35.23 1.00 -0.19
N ASN A 84 -34.57 2.15 -0.13
CA ASN A 84 -33.69 2.61 -1.20
C ASN A 84 -32.40 1.77 -1.27
N ILE A 85 -31.82 1.40 -0.13
CA ILE A 85 -30.67 0.49 -0.03
C ILE A 85 -31.03 -0.87 -0.65
N ASP A 86 -32.14 -1.48 -0.24
CA ASP A 86 -32.66 -2.74 -0.81
C ASP A 86 -32.84 -2.67 -2.33
N CYS A 87 -33.32 -1.53 -2.84
CA CYS A 87 -33.56 -1.31 -4.27
C CYS A 87 -32.25 -1.20 -5.04
N ILE A 88 -31.31 -0.38 -4.54
CA ILE A 88 -29.98 -0.18 -5.14
C ILE A 88 -29.20 -1.49 -5.13
N GLN A 89 -29.21 -2.24 -4.02
CA GLN A 89 -28.53 -3.53 -3.94
C GLN A 89 -29.03 -4.51 -5.01
N LYS A 90 -30.36 -4.64 -5.19
CA LYS A 90 -30.95 -5.49 -6.25
C LYS A 90 -30.61 -5.02 -7.67
N VAL A 91 -30.33 -3.74 -7.87
CA VAL A 91 -29.84 -3.22 -9.17
C VAL A 91 -28.36 -3.58 -9.36
N CYS A 92 -27.53 -3.44 -8.32
CA CYS A 92 -26.13 -3.85 -8.35
C CYS A 92 -25.99 -5.35 -8.64
N GLU A 93 -26.70 -6.21 -7.90
CA GLU A 93 -26.70 -7.67 -8.10
C GLU A 93 -27.06 -8.07 -9.55
N LYS A 94 -28.06 -7.42 -10.15
CA LYS A 94 -28.43 -7.63 -11.56
C LYS A 94 -27.34 -7.16 -12.53
N GLN A 95 -26.74 -6.00 -12.27
CA GLN A 95 -25.69 -5.45 -13.12
C GLN A 95 -24.41 -6.31 -13.05
N GLU A 96 -24.08 -6.84 -11.88
CA GLU A 96 -22.95 -7.77 -11.69
C GLU A 96 -23.18 -9.09 -12.43
N ALA A 97 -24.39 -9.66 -12.35
CA ALA A 97 -24.75 -10.86 -13.10
C ALA A 97 -24.67 -10.65 -14.63
N GLU A 98 -25.17 -9.53 -15.13
CA GLU A 98 -25.08 -9.20 -16.56
C GLU A 98 -23.63 -8.92 -17.00
N ASN A 99 -22.84 -8.22 -16.18
CA ASN A 99 -21.41 -8.02 -16.43
C ASN A 99 -20.65 -9.35 -16.48
N ALA A 100 -20.97 -10.32 -15.62
CA ALA A 100 -20.39 -11.65 -15.65
C ALA A 100 -20.75 -12.39 -16.95
N ARG A 101 -22.03 -12.35 -17.37
CA ARG A 101 -22.51 -12.94 -18.63
C ARG A 101 -21.81 -12.34 -19.85
N LEU A 102 -21.62 -11.01 -19.87
CA LEU A 102 -20.93 -10.32 -20.95
C LEU A 102 -19.43 -10.67 -21.00
N ARG A 103 -18.76 -10.76 -19.83
CA ARG A 103 -17.35 -11.22 -19.76
C ARG A 103 -17.17 -12.62 -20.31
N GLU A 104 -18.07 -13.55 -19.98
CA GLU A 104 -18.04 -14.92 -20.51
C GLU A 104 -18.25 -14.93 -22.04
N ALA A 105 -19.20 -14.14 -22.55
CA ALA A 105 -19.45 -14.04 -23.98
C ALA A 105 -18.24 -13.43 -24.75
N VAL A 106 -17.59 -12.41 -24.20
CA VAL A 106 -16.36 -11.82 -24.76
C VAL A 106 -15.22 -12.85 -24.73
N SER A 107 -15.02 -13.55 -23.60
CA SER A 107 -13.99 -14.60 -23.49
C SER A 107 -14.17 -15.71 -24.54
N LYS A 108 -15.41 -16.16 -24.78
CA LYS A 108 -15.73 -17.14 -25.85
C LYS A 108 -15.41 -16.60 -27.25
N LYS A 109 -15.65 -15.31 -27.51
CA LYS A 109 -15.31 -14.67 -28.79
C LYS A 109 -13.80 -14.54 -28.99
N VAL A 110 -13.05 -14.08 -27.97
CA VAL A 110 -11.58 -14.00 -28.02
C VAL A 110 -10.97 -15.37 -28.28
N ALA A 111 -11.39 -16.41 -27.53
CA ALA A 111 -10.91 -17.78 -27.75
C ALA A 111 -11.31 -18.38 -29.12
N CYS A 112 -12.27 -17.77 -29.84
CA CYS A 112 -12.59 -18.11 -31.23
C CYS A 112 -11.66 -17.35 -32.20
N ALA A 113 -11.45 -16.06 -31.97
CA ALA A 113 -10.50 -15.24 -32.72
C ALA A 113 -9.07 -15.82 -32.66
N ASP A 114 -8.59 -16.22 -31.47
CA ASP A 114 -7.28 -16.86 -31.28
C ASP A 114 -7.13 -18.13 -32.15
N LYS A 115 -8.20 -18.92 -32.29
CA LYS A 115 -8.20 -20.12 -33.14
C LYS A 115 -8.18 -19.76 -34.63
N ILE A 116 -8.89 -18.71 -35.04
CA ILE A 116 -8.89 -18.22 -36.41
C ILE A 116 -7.50 -17.69 -36.77
N GLN A 117 -6.90 -16.84 -35.93
CA GLN A 117 -5.53 -16.35 -36.11
C GLN A 117 -4.51 -17.51 -36.17
N ALA A 118 -4.66 -18.52 -35.32
CA ALA A 118 -3.80 -19.71 -35.35
C ALA A 118 -3.99 -20.57 -36.62
N LEU A 119 -5.15 -20.51 -37.29
CA LEU A 119 -5.37 -21.16 -38.59
C LEU A 119 -4.80 -20.32 -39.74
N ILE A 120 -5.03 -18.99 -39.75
CA ILE A 120 -4.41 -18.04 -40.69
C ILE A 120 -2.89 -18.21 -40.70
N ASN A 121 -2.27 -18.20 -39.51
CA ASN A 121 -0.83 -18.39 -39.36
C ASN A 121 -0.37 -19.77 -39.87
N LYS A 122 -1.19 -20.82 -39.77
CA LYS A 122 -0.87 -22.15 -40.33
C LYS A 122 -0.96 -22.18 -41.86
N CYS A 123 -1.92 -21.49 -42.46
CA CYS A 123 -2.03 -21.35 -43.91
C CYS A 123 -0.80 -20.66 -44.49
N ALA A 124 -0.42 -19.50 -43.94
CA ALA A 124 0.77 -18.78 -44.36
C ALA A 124 2.05 -19.63 -44.16
N ASN A 125 2.20 -20.32 -43.01
CA ASN A 125 3.30 -21.27 -42.77
C ASN A 125 3.24 -22.56 -43.62
N ALA A 126 2.18 -22.78 -44.40
CA ALA A 126 2.10 -23.84 -45.41
C ALA A 126 2.34 -23.31 -46.84
N GLY A 127 2.59 -22.01 -47.01
CA GLY A 127 2.68 -21.35 -48.31
C GLY A 127 1.34 -21.19 -49.02
N ILE A 128 0.23 -21.24 -48.27
CA ILE A 128 -1.13 -21.04 -48.79
C ILE A 128 -1.51 -19.58 -48.54
N ASP A 129 -1.85 -18.85 -49.61
CA ASP A 129 -2.48 -17.55 -49.47
C ASP A 129 -3.92 -17.70 -48.97
N VAL A 130 -4.26 -16.90 -47.97
CA VAL A 130 -5.61 -16.83 -47.40
C VAL A 130 -6.56 -16.07 -48.34
N TYR A 131 -6.03 -15.22 -49.23
CA TYR A 131 -6.79 -14.56 -50.29
C TYR A 131 -7.18 -15.52 -51.43
N ASP A 132 -6.47 -16.64 -51.61
CA ASP A 132 -6.80 -17.66 -52.62
C ASP A 132 -7.95 -18.60 -52.19
N ILE A 133 -8.43 -18.51 -50.95
CA ILE A 133 -9.46 -19.41 -50.40
C ILE A 133 -10.86 -18.94 -50.85
N PRO A 134 -11.56 -19.69 -51.73
CA PRO A 134 -12.83 -19.23 -52.30
C PRO A 134 -13.96 -19.20 -51.27
N GLY A 135 -14.73 -18.12 -51.28
CA GLY A 135 -15.89 -17.92 -50.39
C GLY A 135 -15.53 -17.41 -48.99
N LEU A 136 -14.27 -17.03 -48.74
CA LEU A 136 -13.85 -16.34 -47.53
C LEU A 136 -14.11 -14.84 -47.67
N ASP A 137 -14.64 -14.20 -46.63
CA ASP A 137 -14.80 -12.74 -46.60
C ASP A 137 -13.46 -12.09 -46.20
N HIS A 138 -12.68 -11.72 -47.21
CA HIS A 138 -11.34 -11.17 -47.03
C HIS A 138 -11.33 -9.78 -46.38
N ASP A 139 -12.34 -8.94 -46.66
CA ASP A 139 -12.45 -7.59 -46.09
C ASP A 139 -12.70 -7.65 -44.58
N THR A 140 -13.65 -8.50 -44.16
CA THR A 140 -13.90 -8.78 -42.74
C THR A 140 -12.68 -9.44 -42.09
N LEU A 141 -11.98 -10.35 -42.79
CA LEU A 141 -10.81 -11.02 -42.22
C LEU A 141 -9.66 -10.03 -41.95
N ALA A 142 -9.34 -9.18 -42.93
CA ALA A 142 -8.29 -8.17 -42.81
C ALA A 142 -8.63 -7.05 -41.81
N GLN A 143 -9.91 -6.80 -41.53
CA GLN A 143 -10.35 -5.86 -40.49
C GLN A 143 -10.03 -6.35 -39.06
N TYR A 144 -10.07 -7.66 -38.82
CA TYR A 144 -10.04 -8.24 -37.47
C TYR A 144 -8.80 -9.09 -37.16
N PHE A 145 -8.01 -9.47 -38.18
CA PHE A 145 -6.88 -10.39 -38.05
C PHE A 145 -5.66 -9.88 -38.82
N ASP A 146 -4.47 -10.07 -38.25
CA ASP A 146 -3.22 -9.86 -38.98
C ASP A 146 -3.04 -11.03 -39.96
N ILE A 147 -3.02 -10.75 -41.26
CA ILE A 147 -2.81 -11.75 -42.32
C ILE A 147 -1.34 -11.70 -42.76
N PRO A 148 -0.46 -12.61 -42.30
CA PRO A 148 0.93 -12.64 -42.72
C PRO A 148 1.08 -13.16 -44.15
N GLU A 149 2.12 -12.68 -44.85
CA GLU A 149 2.45 -13.14 -46.19
C GLU A 149 2.74 -14.66 -46.23
N PRO A 150 2.34 -15.38 -47.30
CA PRO A 150 2.60 -16.81 -47.42
C PRO A 150 4.10 -17.12 -47.52
N VAL A 151 4.55 -18.13 -46.77
CA VAL A 151 5.95 -18.57 -46.81
C VAL A 151 6.20 -19.34 -48.11
N ASP A 152 6.91 -18.74 -49.06
CA ASP A 152 7.32 -19.43 -50.28
C ASP A 152 8.47 -20.41 -49.99
N PHE A 153 8.11 -21.69 -49.84
CA PHE A 153 9.04 -22.81 -49.67
C PHE A 153 9.71 -23.27 -50.97
N ASN A 154 9.18 -22.88 -52.13
CA ASN A 154 9.70 -23.25 -53.45
C ASN A 154 10.64 -22.17 -54.01
N SER A 155 10.59 -20.95 -53.47
CA SER A 155 11.53 -19.88 -53.79
C SER A 155 12.98 -20.25 -53.52
N ARG A 156 13.85 -19.65 -54.34
CA ARG A 156 15.30 -19.68 -54.24
C ARG A 156 15.74 -19.28 -52.83
N MET A 157 16.61 -20.09 -52.19
CA MET A 157 16.97 -19.93 -50.77
C MET A 157 17.23 -18.47 -50.37
N ASP A 158 16.54 -18.02 -49.32
CA ASP A 158 16.50 -16.66 -48.81
C ASP A 158 17.93 -16.08 -48.60
N PRO A 159 18.20 -14.78 -48.85
CA PRO A 159 19.55 -14.23 -48.75
C PRO A 159 20.20 -14.37 -47.36
N MET A 160 19.42 -14.25 -46.28
CA MET A 160 19.91 -14.41 -44.91
C MET A 160 20.15 -15.88 -44.60
N ILE A 161 19.20 -16.76 -44.95
CA ILE A 161 19.37 -18.22 -44.81
C ILE A 161 20.59 -18.71 -45.61
N ARG A 162 20.79 -18.18 -46.82
CA ARG A 162 21.95 -18.51 -47.68
C ARG A 162 23.27 -18.08 -47.04
N SER A 163 23.32 -16.90 -46.40
CA SER A 163 24.51 -16.43 -45.68
C SER A 163 24.88 -17.37 -44.53
N ILE A 164 23.88 -17.82 -43.77
CA ILE A 164 24.04 -18.80 -42.69
C ILE A 164 24.46 -20.16 -43.26
N ALA A 165 23.75 -20.70 -44.25
CA ALA A 165 24.05 -21.99 -44.88
C ALA A 165 25.47 -22.05 -45.46
N SER A 166 25.93 -20.98 -46.12
CA SER A 166 27.28 -20.89 -46.69
C SER A 166 28.39 -20.93 -45.65
N SER A 167 28.08 -20.59 -44.39
CA SER A 167 29.05 -20.56 -43.28
C SER A 167 29.32 -21.94 -42.66
N TYR A 168 28.46 -22.95 -42.91
CA TYR A 168 28.58 -24.27 -42.29
C TYR A 168 28.62 -25.40 -43.34
N PRO A 169 29.67 -26.26 -43.35
CA PRO A 169 29.83 -27.32 -44.36
C PRO A 169 28.65 -28.31 -44.48
N VAL A 170 27.85 -28.44 -43.42
CA VAL A 170 26.67 -29.34 -43.35
C VAL A 170 25.51 -28.91 -44.26
N PHE A 171 25.42 -27.62 -44.64
CA PHE A 171 24.35 -27.12 -45.53
C PHE A 171 24.79 -26.95 -47.00
N LYS A 172 25.94 -27.50 -47.40
CA LYS A 172 26.50 -27.37 -48.78
C LYS A 172 25.60 -27.88 -49.91
N GLN A 173 24.58 -28.70 -49.60
CA GLN A 173 23.64 -29.29 -50.56
C GLN A 173 22.22 -28.71 -50.43
N CYS A 174 22.04 -27.60 -49.70
CA CYS A 174 20.74 -26.96 -49.54
C CYS A 174 20.57 -25.87 -50.61
N GLU A 175 19.71 -26.10 -51.60
CA GLU A 175 19.47 -25.16 -52.71
C GLU A 175 18.22 -24.30 -52.49
N SER A 176 17.25 -24.83 -51.72
CA SER A 176 16.01 -24.14 -51.32
C SER A 176 15.91 -23.93 -49.80
N ASN A 177 15.01 -23.03 -49.39
CA ASN A 177 14.62 -22.87 -47.98
C ASN A 177 14.14 -24.21 -47.37
N LYS A 178 13.43 -25.02 -48.16
CA LYS A 178 12.91 -26.33 -47.76
C LYS A 178 14.04 -27.31 -47.44
N ASP A 179 15.10 -27.35 -48.24
CA ASP A 179 16.25 -28.24 -48.00
C ASP A 179 17.00 -27.83 -46.73
N PHE A 180 17.19 -26.52 -46.52
CA PHE A 180 17.81 -25.99 -45.30
C PHE A 180 17.01 -26.37 -44.05
N ILE A 181 15.68 -26.17 -44.06
CA ILE A 181 14.80 -26.53 -42.93
C ILE A 181 14.78 -28.04 -42.70
N ASN A 182 14.76 -28.87 -43.75
CA ASN A 182 14.84 -30.32 -43.62
C ASN A 182 16.19 -30.75 -43.01
N LYS A 183 17.31 -30.18 -43.47
CA LYS A 183 18.64 -30.46 -42.91
C LYS A 183 18.74 -30.05 -41.43
N CYS A 184 18.16 -28.90 -41.06
CA CYS A 184 18.04 -28.48 -39.67
C CYS A 184 17.24 -29.48 -38.80
N ARG A 185 16.16 -30.07 -39.33
CA ARG A 185 15.40 -31.13 -38.62
C ARG A 185 16.21 -32.41 -38.45
N GLU A 186 16.95 -32.83 -39.48
CA GLU A 186 17.85 -33.99 -39.41
C GLU A 186 18.92 -33.82 -38.32
N ILE A 187 19.64 -32.69 -38.34
CA ILE A 187 20.67 -32.35 -37.34
C ILE A 187 20.08 -32.35 -35.93
N LYS A 188 18.89 -31.76 -35.75
CA LYS A 188 18.22 -31.74 -34.44
C LYS A 188 17.87 -33.15 -33.95
N ALA A 189 17.30 -34.00 -34.83
CA ALA A 189 16.95 -35.37 -34.47
C ALA A 189 18.18 -36.26 -34.18
N GLU A 190 19.31 -36.01 -34.86
CA GLU A 190 20.58 -36.67 -34.58
C GLU A 190 21.19 -36.20 -33.24
N LEU A 191 21.11 -34.90 -32.94
CA LEU A 191 21.54 -34.33 -31.66
C LEU A 191 20.72 -34.88 -30.49
N GLU A 192 19.39 -34.93 -30.62
CA GLU A 192 18.49 -35.50 -29.60
C GLU A 192 18.81 -36.99 -29.35
N LYS A 193 19.05 -37.79 -30.39
CA LYS A 193 19.51 -39.19 -30.24
C LYS A 193 20.85 -39.29 -29.50
N ALA A 194 21.81 -38.42 -29.82
CA ALA A 194 23.12 -38.39 -29.17
C ALA A 194 23.03 -37.96 -27.69
N GLU A 195 22.11 -37.05 -27.35
CA GLU A 195 21.82 -36.68 -25.97
C GLU A 195 21.14 -37.81 -25.20
N GLU A 196 20.16 -38.49 -25.79
CA GLU A 196 19.46 -39.61 -25.15
C GLU A 196 20.42 -40.77 -24.84
N GLN A 197 21.36 -41.05 -25.74
CA GLN A 197 22.46 -42.00 -25.52
C GLN A 197 23.46 -41.54 -24.43
N ARG A 198 23.65 -40.22 -24.25
CA ARG A 198 24.48 -39.68 -23.16
C ARG A 198 23.75 -39.73 -21.81
N LYS A 199 22.43 -39.53 -21.79
CA LYS A 199 21.59 -39.67 -20.58
C LYS A 199 21.56 -41.13 -20.12
N SER A 200 21.33 -42.09 -21.02
CA SER A 200 21.31 -43.51 -20.69
C SER A 200 22.66 -44.05 -20.18
N ARG A 201 23.78 -43.55 -20.72
CA ARG A 201 25.13 -43.84 -20.18
C ARG A 201 25.43 -43.22 -18.82
N LYS A 202 24.71 -42.18 -18.39
CA LYS A 202 24.85 -41.58 -17.05
C LYS A 202 23.94 -42.23 -16.00
N THR A 203 23.00 -43.08 -16.40
CA THR A 203 22.04 -43.75 -15.52
C THR A 203 22.41 -45.18 -15.13
N THR A 204 23.59 -45.67 -15.52
CA THR A 204 24.19 -46.88 -14.93
C THR A 204 24.69 -46.57 -13.52
N ASN A 205 23.73 -46.41 -12.59
CA ASN A 205 23.97 -46.30 -11.16
C ASN A 205 24.53 -47.63 -10.62
N ASP A 206 25.86 -47.83 -10.66
CA ASP A 206 26.48 -48.90 -9.89
C ASP A 206 26.23 -48.64 -8.40
N PRO A 207 25.52 -49.53 -7.67
CA PRO A 207 25.25 -49.34 -6.25
C PRO A 207 26.53 -49.19 -5.41
N ASN A 208 27.64 -49.76 -5.86
CA ASN A 208 28.93 -49.66 -5.18
C ASN A 208 29.56 -48.27 -5.32
N GLU A 209 29.46 -47.65 -6.50
CA GLU A 209 29.96 -46.30 -6.75
C GLU A 209 29.15 -45.26 -5.94
N ILE A 210 27.83 -45.44 -5.86
CA ILE A 210 26.96 -44.62 -5.00
C ILE A 210 27.32 -44.78 -3.52
N MET A 211 27.62 -45.99 -3.04
CA MET A 211 28.07 -46.19 -1.66
C MET A 211 29.45 -45.56 -1.40
N ALA A 212 30.39 -45.66 -2.34
CA ALA A 212 31.71 -45.04 -2.23
C ALA A 212 31.59 -43.50 -2.14
N LEU A 213 30.81 -42.88 -3.01
CA LEU A 213 30.55 -41.44 -3.00
C LEU A 213 29.86 -40.98 -1.71
N ARG A 214 28.86 -41.72 -1.21
CA ARG A 214 28.22 -41.42 0.09
C ARG A 214 29.21 -41.50 1.26
N LYS A 215 30.09 -42.51 1.27
CA LYS A 215 31.14 -42.65 2.30
C LYS A 215 32.14 -41.50 2.25
N GLN A 216 32.55 -41.07 1.06
CA GLN A 216 33.46 -39.94 0.88
C GLN A 216 32.80 -38.60 1.29
N LEU A 217 31.51 -38.42 0.99
CA LEU A 217 30.75 -37.24 1.41
C LEU A 217 30.64 -37.15 2.94
N ALA A 218 30.37 -38.26 3.63
CA ALA A 218 30.30 -38.30 5.09
C ALA A 218 31.64 -37.94 5.74
N LEU A 219 32.76 -38.45 5.21
CA LEU A 219 34.11 -38.11 5.67
C LEU A 219 34.43 -36.61 5.47
N LEU A 220 34.04 -36.04 4.32
CA LEU A 220 34.21 -34.61 4.04
C LEU A 220 33.37 -33.74 4.99
N GLN A 221 32.11 -34.10 5.24
CA GLN A 221 31.25 -33.38 6.18
C GLN A 221 31.84 -33.41 7.61
N GLN A 222 32.26 -34.58 8.09
CA GLN A 222 32.87 -34.72 9.42
C GLN A 222 34.17 -33.89 9.55
N SER A 223 35.04 -33.93 8.53
CA SER A 223 36.27 -33.15 8.48
C SER A 223 36.00 -31.64 8.46
N ASN A 224 35.01 -31.20 7.70
CA ASN A 224 34.63 -29.78 7.61
C ASN A 224 34.06 -29.28 8.95
N SER A 225 33.15 -30.02 9.60
CA SER A 225 32.64 -29.69 10.93
C SER A 225 33.76 -29.63 11.99
N ALA A 226 34.72 -30.57 11.96
CA ALA A 226 35.87 -30.56 12.86
C ALA A 226 36.85 -29.39 12.60
N THR A 227 36.86 -28.86 11.37
CA THR A 227 37.65 -27.68 11.00
C THR A 227 36.94 -26.40 11.42
N GLN A 228 35.64 -26.29 11.19
CA GLN A 228 34.80 -25.19 11.68
C GLN A 228 34.84 -25.05 13.20
N ALA A 229 34.76 -26.16 13.94
CA ALA A 229 34.88 -26.17 15.40
C ALA A 229 36.26 -25.66 15.89
N ARG A 230 37.34 -26.00 15.17
CA ARG A 230 38.70 -25.49 15.46
C ARG A 230 38.80 -23.99 15.19
N MET A 231 38.35 -23.53 14.03
CA MET A 231 38.33 -22.09 13.67
C MET A 231 37.49 -21.27 14.67
N ALA A 232 36.35 -21.76 15.12
CA ALA A 232 35.52 -21.08 16.11
C ALA A 232 36.23 -20.96 17.48
N LYS A 233 36.96 -21.99 17.90
CA LYS A 233 37.77 -21.94 19.13
C LYS A 233 38.92 -20.93 19.01
N GLU A 234 39.61 -20.90 17.88
CA GLU A 234 40.69 -19.94 17.61
C GLU A 234 40.18 -18.50 17.55
N LEU A 235 39.03 -18.26 16.90
CA LEU A 235 38.36 -16.96 16.86
C LEU A 235 38.04 -16.45 18.26
N ASN A 236 37.52 -17.30 19.16
CA ASN A 236 37.21 -16.92 20.54
C ASN A 236 38.48 -16.51 21.31
N ILE A 237 39.59 -17.25 21.16
CA ILE A 237 40.88 -16.91 21.78
C ILE A 237 41.38 -15.55 21.27
N LEU A 238 41.29 -15.30 19.96
CA LEU A 238 41.70 -14.02 19.36
C LEU A 238 40.81 -12.85 19.81
N LEU A 239 39.51 -13.08 20.01
CA LEU A 239 38.58 -12.08 20.56
C LEU A 239 38.89 -11.74 22.03
N GLU A 240 39.24 -12.73 22.83
CA GLU A 240 39.65 -12.55 24.23
C GLU A 240 40.97 -11.78 24.33
N GLN A 241 42.00 -12.18 23.56
CA GLN A 241 43.27 -11.44 23.45
C GLN A 241 43.08 -10.00 22.97
N LYS A 242 42.20 -9.76 22.00
CA LYS A 242 41.83 -8.42 21.53
C LYS A 242 41.18 -7.58 22.63
N SER A 243 40.33 -8.20 23.46
CA SER A 243 39.70 -7.55 24.62
C SER A 243 40.74 -7.14 25.66
N GLU A 244 41.65 -8.06 26.03
CA GLU A 244 42.76 -7.76 26.94
C GLU A 244 43.65 -6.62 26.44
N LEU A 245 44.08 -6.68 25.18
CA LEU A 245 44.94 -5.67 24.57
C LEU A 245 44.25 -4.30 24.55
N LYS A 246 42.95 -4.26 24.23
CA LYS A 246 42.16 -3.02 24.29
C LYS A 246 42.11 -2.46 25.72
N ASN A 247 41.83 -3.30 26.71
CA ASN A 247 41.80 -2.89 28.12
C ASN A 247 43.16 -2.37 28.61
N LYS A 248 44.27 -3.03 28.23
CA LYS A 248 45.64 -2.57 28.49
C LYS A 248 45.91 -1.22 27.85
N LEU A 249 45.49 -1.01 26.60
CA LEU A 249 45.69 0.22 25.83
C LEU A 249 44.88 1.40 26.41
N ASP A 250 43.61 1.18 26.78
CA ASP A 250 42.78 2.18 27.43
C ASP A 250 43.27 2.49 28.86
N GLY A 251 43.84 1.51 29.57
CA GLY A 251 44.56 1.73 30.84
C GLY A 251 45.80 2.63 30.67
N MET A 252 46.64 2.36 29.67
CA MET A 252 47.80 3.20 29.34
C MET A 252 47.40 4.62 28.92
N ARG A 253 46.28 4.79 28.19
CA ARG A 253 45.74 6.12 27.86
C ARG A 253 45.35 6.90 29.10
N LYS A 254 44.63 6.28 30.04
CA LYS A 254 44.26 6.90 31.33
C LYS A 254 45.50 7.29 32.15
N LEU A 255 46.52 6.42 32.18
CA LEU A 255 47.81 6.70 32.84
C LEU A 255 48.59 7.86 32.19
N LYS A 256 48.58 7.97 30.85
CA LYS A 256 49.19 9.12 30.16
C LYS A 256 48.43 10.43 30.43
N GLN A 257 47.10 10.39 30.48
CA GLN A 257 46.27 11.55 30.81
C GLN A 257 46.47 12.02 32.26
N SER A 258 46.62 11.09 33.23
CA SER A 258 46.95 11.47 34.61
C SER A 258 48.38 12.00 34.76
N HIS A 259 49.36 11.47 34.01
CA HIS A 259 50.72 12.01 34.00
C HIS A 259 50.83 13.38 33.35
N SER A 260 50.09 13.68 32.27
CA SER A 260 50.11 15.02 31.68
C SER A 260 49.41 16.06 32.56
N ALA A 261 48.39 15.65 33.34
CA ALA A 261 47.78 16.52 34.35
C ALA A 261 48.72 16.77 35.54
N GLY A 262 49.44 15.74 36.02
CA GLY A 262 50.40 15.88 37.12
C GLY A 262 51.63 16.72 36.77
N SER A 263 52.13 16.64 35.54
CA SER A 263 53.34 17.37 35.12
C SER A 263 53.08 18.84 34.74
N SER A 264 51.83 19.30 34.67
CA SER A 264 51.45 20.67 34.31
C SER A 264 51.23 21.61 35.51
N MET A 265 51.38 21.12 36.74
CA MET A 265 51.09 21.86 37.99
C MET A 265 52.33 22.17 38.85
N ILE A 266 53.54 22.07 38.29
CA ILE A 266 54.77 22.55 38.92
C ILE A 266 55.57 23.39 37.91
N PHE A 267 55.06 24.59 37.57
CA PHE A 267 55.85 25.76 37.15
C PHE A 267 54.93 26.96 36.89
N HIS A 268 54.48 27.63 37.97
CA HIS A 268 54.31 29.10 38.05
C HIS A 268 53.73 29.46 39.43
N SER A 269 54.60 29.59 40.43
CA SER A 269 54.39 30.43 41.63
C SER A 269 55.71 30.54 42.42
N SER A 270 56.60 31.39 41.97
CA SER A 270 57.68 31.99 42.77
C SER A 270 57.97 33.37 42.19
N ILE A 271 58.07 34.33 43.10
CA ILE A 271 58.39 35.74 42.89
C ILE A 271 59.91 35.89 42.76
#